data_AF-A0A2V8TS85-F1
#
_entry.id   AF-A0A2V8TS85-F1
#
_cell.length_a   1.000
_cell.length_b   1.000
_cell.length_c   1.000
_cell.angle_alpha   90.00
_cell.angle_beta   90.00
_cell.angle_gamma   90.00
#
_symmetry.space_group_name_H-M   'P 1'
#
loop_
_entity.id
_entity.type
_entity.pdbx_description
1 polymer ?
#
loop_
_entity_poly.entity_id
_entity_poly.type
_entity_poly.pdbx_seq_one_letter_code
_entity_poly.pdbx_strand_id
1 'polypeptide(L)'
;MMAIPDEVAQYAEGRRITSYMSLGQVQDGKETKHEWLWTTAGGGPVPYEFDSFRVFIWSMKRHRYETAYIERNVKGYFPIVLEAAQGQDEKAFSLVLEDKDGKLYKRIYGFGGNRVRMISKEPYQPPPPLPEVRALHSFDPSPAAAPAASSWKEKL
;
A
#
# COMPACT_ATOMS: atom_id res chain seq x y z
N MET A 1 12.97 2.29 5.67
CA MET A 1 11.53 2.14 5.98
C MET A 1 10.84 3.38 5.46
N MET A 2 10.10 3.30 4.34
CA MET A 2 9.41 4.48 3.78
C MET A 2 8.15 4.73 4.60
N ALA A 3 8.14 5.83 5.36
CA ALA A 3 6.93 6.38 5.94
C ALA A 3 6.27 7.29 4.91
N ILE A 4 4.95 7.44 5.00
CA ILE A 4 4.22 8.47 4.29
C ILE A 4 4.77 9.84 4.71
N PRO A 5 5.16 10.74 3.77
CA PRO A 5 5.52 12.10 4.12
C PRO A 5 4.31 12.87 4.67
N ASP A 6 4.52 13.67 5.72
CA ASP A 6 3.47 14.51 6.32
C ASP A 6 2.83 15.48 5.30
N GLU A 7 3.64 15.93 4.34
CA GLU A 7 3.21 16.77 3.20
C GLU A 7 2.08 16.14 2.39
N VAL A 8 2.01 14.81 2.35
CA VAL A 8 0.93 14.07 1.70
C VAL A 8 -0.13 13.70 2.74
N ALA A 9 0.26 13.41 4.00
CA ALA A 9 -0.64 12.89 5.06
C ALA A 9 -1.83 13.81 5.32
N GLN A 10 -1.61 15.11 5.22
CA GLN A 10 -2.64 16.13 5.34
C GLN A 10 -3.84 15.94 4.39
N TYR A 11 -3.64 15.32 3.21
CA TYR A 11 -4.73 15.08 2.25
C TYR A 11 -5.67 13.93 2.63
N ALA A 12 -5.41 13.26 3.75
CA ALA A 12 -6.30 12.25 4.29
C ALA A 12 -7.68 12.83 4.71
N GLU A 13 -7.79 14.15 4.93
CA GLU A 13 -9.08 14.83 5.20
C GLU A 13 -9.86 14.18 6.37
N GLY A 14 -9.17 13.73 7.42
CA GLY A 14 -9.78 13.03 8.57
C GLY A 14 -10.13 11.56 8.33
N ARG A 15 -9.79 11.00 7.17
CA ARG A 15 -9.99 9.60 6.82
C ARG A 15 -8.75 8.79 7.18
N ARG A 16 -8.92 7.51 7.50
CA ARG A 16 -7.81 6.63 7.84
C ARG A 16 -7.11 6.17 6.56
N ILE A 17 -5.80 6.36 6.45
CA ILE A 17 -5.00 5.77 5.37
C ILE A 17 -4.87 4.27 5.62
N THR A 18 -5.25 3.45 4.66
CA THR A 18 -5.27 1.98 4.77
C THR A 18 -4.10 1.32 4.05
N SER A 19 -3.56 1.98 3.01
CA SER A 19 -2.36 1.55 2.29
C SER A 19 -1.73 2.74 1.56
N TYR A 20 -0.44 2.63 1.28
CA TYR A 20 0.32 3.58 0.49
C TYR A 20 1.45 2.89 -0.28
N MET A 21 1.70 3.33 -1.51
CA MET A 21 2.76 2.81 -2.37
C MET A 21 3.41 3.94 -3.17
N SER A 22 4.72 3.90 -3.33
CA SER A 22 5.42 4.79 -4.25
C SER A 22 5.26 4.26 -5.67
N LEU A 23 4.61 5.02 -6.55
CA LEU A 23 4.52 4.71 -7.98
C LEU A 23 5.83 5.05 -8.70
N GLY A 24 6.57 6.02 -8.19
CA GLY A 24 7.93 6.34 -8.62
C GLY A 24 8.43 7.63 -7.99
N GLN A 25 9.40 8.28 -8.64
CA GLN A 25 10.05 9.45 -8.08
C GLN A 25 10.40 10.49 -9.15
N VAL A 26 10.49 11.74 -8.73
CA VAL A 26 10.98 12.88 -9.50
C VAL A 26 12.07 13.59 -8.72
N GLN A 27 12.98 14.25 -9.42
CA GLN A 27 14.08 15.00 -8.83
C GLN A 27 13.75 16.50 -8.82
N ASP A 28 13.67 17.11 -7.63
CA ASP A 28 13.50 18.55 -7.43
C ASP A 28 14.78 19.16 -6.85
N GLY A 29 15.67 19.58 -7.76
CA GLY A 29 17.01 20.01 -7.40
C GLY A 29 17.81 18.88 -6.74
N LYS A 30 18.04 18.98 -5.43
CA LYS A 30 18.73 17.95 -4.63
C LYS A 30 17.78 16.97 -3.94
N GLU A 31 16.48 17.25 -3.95
CA GLU A 31 15.49 16.42 -3.27
C GLU A 31 14.91 15.38 -4.25
N THR A 32 14.77 14.14 -3.79
CA THR A 32 14.00 13.11 -4.49
C THR A 32 12.61 13.07 -3.87
N LYS A 33 11.58 13.33 -4.68
CA LYS A 33 10.18 13.32 -4.27
C LYS A 33 9.48 12.13 -4.89
N HIS A 34 8.76 11.37 -4.06
CA HIS A 34 8.01 10.20 -4.52
C HIS A 34 6.61 10.59 -4.99
N GLU A 35 6.10 9.90 -6.00
CA GLU A 35 4.71 9.93 -6.44
C GLU A 35 3.97 8.81 -5.73
N TRP A 36 2.82 9.10 -5.15
CA TRP A 36 2.18 8.20 -4.19
C TRP A 36 0.80 7.73 -4.65
N LEU A 37 0.51 6.44 -4.46
CA LEU A 37 -0.83 5.86 -4.51
C LEU A 37 -1.30 5.55 -3.10
N TRP A 38 -2.45 6.09 -2.70
CA TRP A 38 -3.06 5.87 -1.38
C TRP A 38 -4.43 5.28 -1.46
N THR A 39 -4.79 4.52 -0.43
CA THR A 39 -6.18 4.15 -0.14
C THR A 39 -6.59 4.69 1.22
N THR A 40 -7.86 5.10 1.33
CA THR A 40 -8.42 5.60 2.59
C THR A 40 -9.76 4.94 2.89
N ALA A 41 -10.06 4.82 4.18
CA ALA A 41 -11.34 4.41 4.74
C ALA A 41 -11.91 5.54 5.62
N GLY A 42 -13.13 6.00 5.36
CA GLY A 42 -13.77 7.07 6.15
C GLY A 42 -15.11 6.71 6.80
N GLY A 43 -15.63 5.50 6.56
CA GLY A 43 -16.87 5.00 7.15
C GLY A 43 -16.66 4.20 8.44
N GLY A 44 -17.76 3.86 9.11
CA GLY A 44 -17.79 2.88 10.21
C GLY A 44 -17.41 1.47 9.73
N PRO A 45 -17.75 0.40 10.49
CA PRO A 45 -17.43 -0.96 10.07
C PRO A 45 -18.14 -1.29 8.76
N VAL A 46 -17.35 -1.38 7.69
CA VAL A 46 -17.80 -1.68 6.31
C VAL A 46 -17.17 -2.99 5.86
N PRO A 47 -17.83 -3.78 4.98
CA PRO A 47 -17.36 -5.09 4.55
C PRO A 47 -16.27 -5.02 3.45
N TYR A 48 -15.57 -3.89 3.35
CA TYR A 48 -14.49 -3.62 2.39
C TYR A 48 -13.40 -2.79 3.08
N GLU A 49 -12.19 -2.82 2.52
CA GLU A 49 -11.00 -2.32 3.19
C GLU A 49 -10.74 -0.84 2.93
N PHE A 50 -11.25 -0.29 1.82
CA PHE A 50 -11.19 1.13 1.51
C PHE A 50 -12.37 1.59 0.64
N ASP A 51 -12.76 2.86 0.80
CA ASP A 51 -13.85 3.53 0.03
C ASP A 51 -13.33 4.63 -0.91
N SER A 52 -12.03 4.90 -0.91
CA SER A 52 -11.40 5.84 -1.85
C SER A 52 -9.93 5.52 -2.06
N PHE A 53 -9.42 5.85 -3.25
CA PHE A 53 -8.00 5.89 -3.53
C PHE A 53 -7.61 7.18 -4.25
N ARG A 54 -6.37 7.62 -4.06
CA ARG A 54 -5.82 8.85 -4.66
C ARG A 54 -4.40 8.62 -5.17
N VAL A 55 -4.06 9.32 -6.24
CA VAL A 55 -2.69 9.43 -6.74
C VAL A 55 -2.21 10.86 -6.55
N PHE A 56 -1.07 11.00 -5.88
CA PHE A 56 -0.40 12.27 -5.62
C PHE A 56 0.87 12.38 -6.44
N ILE A 57 1.04 13.54 -7.07
CA ILE A 57 2.24 13.88 -7.84
C ILE A 57 2.90 15.10 -7.22
N TRP A 58 4.23 15.19 -7.35
CA TRP A 58 4.97 16.37 -6.96
C TRP A 58 4.98 17.40 -8.11
N SER A 59 4.51 18.61 -7.83
CA SER A 59 4.53 19.70 -8.79
C SER A 59 5.84 20.46 -8.71
N MET A 60 6.77 20.20 -9.64
CA MET A 60 8.07 20.88 -9.74
C MET A 60 7.95 22.42 -9.84
N LYS A 61 6.85 22.91 -10.43
CA LYS A 61 6.59 24.36 -10.55
C LYS A 61 6.15 25.00 -9.24
N ARG A 62 5.44 24.24 -8.40
CA ARG A 62 4.76 24.74 -7.20
C ARG A 62 5.39 24.24 -5.90
N HIS A 63 6.39 23.38 -6.00
CA HIS A 63 7.11 22.73 -4.90
C HIS A 63 6.16 22.18 -3.83
N ARG A 64 5.11 21.48 -4.27
CA ARG A 64 4.15 20.81 -3.39
C ARG A 64 3.49 19.63 -4.08
N TYR A 65 2.88 18.76 -3.27
CA TYR A 65 2.03 17.70 -3.76
C TYR A 65 0.69 18.21 -4.32
N GLU A 66 0.21 17.54 -5.36
CA GLU A 66 -1.10 17.78 -5.98
C GLU A 66 -1.80 16.43 -6.20
N THR A 67 -3.14 16.42 -6.13
CA THR A 67 -3.93 15.23 -6.44
C THR A 67 -4.07 15.10 -7.96
N ALA A 68 -3.36 14.13 -8.55
CA ALA A 68 -3.44 13.83 -9.98
C ALA A 68 -4.70 13.02 -10.32
N TYR A 69 -5.14 12.16 -9.40
CA TYR A 69 -6.32 11.32 -9.58
C TYR A 69 -6.97 11.01 -8.24
N ILE A 70 -8.29 10.87 -8.27
CA ILE A 70 -9.07 10.45 -7.12
C ILE A 70 -10.29 9.66 -7.58
N GLU A 71 -10.50 8.52 -6.94
CA GLU A 71 -11.78 7.82 -7.00
C GLU A 71 -12.36 7.76 -5.58
N ARG A 72 -13.66 8.07 -5.46
CA ARG A 72 -14.39 8.02 -4.18
C ARG A 72 -15.59 7.09 -4.34
N ASN A 73 -16.15 6.66 -3.21
CA ASN A 73 -17.34 5.80 -3.14
C ASN A 73 -17.14 4.46 -3.86
N VAL A 74 -15.92 3.93 -3.78
CA VAL A 74 -15.63 2.57 -4.23
C VAL A 74 -15.84 1.58 -3.09
N LYS A 75 -15.92 0.30 -3.42
CA LYS A 75 -15.76 -0.78 -2.45
C LYS A 75 -14.50 -1.53 -2.83
N GLY A 76 -13.41 -1.23 -2.13
CA GLY A 76 -12.08 -1.69 -2.49
C GLY A 76 -11.54 -2.76 -1.54
N TYR A 77 -10.85 -3.73 -2.12
CA TYR A 77 -10.30 -4.90 -1.45
C TYR A 77 -8.81 -5.05 -1.73
N PHE A 78 -8.10 -5.74 -0.82
CA PHE A 78 -6.72 -6.13 -1.08
C PHE A 78 -6.66 -7.39 -1.98
N PRO A 79 -5.58 -7.58 -2.77
CA PRO A 79 -4.35 -6.80 -2.80
C PRO A 79 -4.39 -5.56 -3.70
N ILE A 80 -3.50 -4.61 -3.41
CA ILE A 80 -3.10 -3.54 -4.33
C ILE A 80 -1.70 -3.91 -4.83
N VAL A 81 -1.50 -3.87 -6.15
CA VAL A 81 -0.27 -4.37 -6.77
C VAL A 81 0.30 -3.32 -7.72
N LEU A 82 1.61 -3.11 -7.69
CA LEU A 82 2.30 -2.35 -8.75
C LEU A 82 2.48 -3.28 -9.94
N GLU A 83 2.04 -2.83 -11.10
CA GLU A 83 2.11 -3.56 -12.36
C GLU A 83 3.26 -3.01 -13.21
N ALA A 84 4.00 -3.90 -13.87
CA ALA A 84 4.92 -3.49 -14.91
C ALA A 84 4.11 -3.06 -16.15
N ALA A 85 4.22 -1.81 -16.60
CA ALA A 85 3.56 -1.44 -17.84
C ALA A 85 4.33 -1.99 -19.04
N GLN A 86 3.60 -2.28 -20.12
CA GLN A 86 4.19 -2.63 -21.40
C GLN A 86 4.77 -1.37 -22.07
N GLY A 87 6.01 -1.03 -21.72
CA GLY A 87 6.73 0.15 -22.19
C GLY A 87 7.65 0.67 -21.09
N GLN A 88 8.87 1.09 -21.44
CA GLN A 88 9.95 1.36 -20.46
C GLN A 88 9.67 2.47 -19.44
N ASP A 89 8.59 3.26 -19.60
CA ASP A 89 8.35 4.48 -18.80
C ASP A 89 6.93 4.63 -18.21
N GLU A 90 5.95 3.81 -18.60
CA GLU A 90 4.62 3.89 -17.98
C GLU A 90 4.64 3.07 -16.68
N LYS A 91 4.21 3.67 -15.56
CA LYS A 91 4.03 2.93 -14.30
C LYS A 91 2.58 2.45 -14.29
N ALA A 92 2.31 1.29 -13.72
CA ALA A 92 0.94 0.84 -13.57
C ALA A 92 0.69 0.29 -12.17
N PHE A 93 -0.57 0.28 -11.77
CA PHE A 93 -1.01 -0.35 -10.54
C PHE A 93 -2.38 -0.96 -10.74
N SER A 94 -2.71 -1.97 -9.95
CA SER A 94 -4.01 -2.60 -9.96
C SER A 94 -4.63 -2.63 -8.56
N LEU A 95 -5.97 -2.51 -8.55
CA LEU A 95 -6.80 -2.65 -7.35
C LEU A 95 -7.94 -3.62 -7.62
N VAL A 96 -8.38 -4.31 -6.57
CA VAL A 96 -9.60 -5.11 -6.59
C VAL A 96 -10.77 -4.25 -6.12
N LEU A 97 -11.76 -4.02 -6.99
CA LEU A 97 -12.95 -3.22 -6.69
C LEU A 97 -14.22 -4.01 -6.98
N GLU A 98 -15.21 -3.93 -6.09
CA GLU A 98 -16.57 -4.39 -6.37
C GLU A 98 -17.29 -3.36 -7.25
N ASP A 99 -17.99 -3.84 -8.28
CA ASP A 99 -18.85 -3.01 -9.11
C ASP A 99 -20.32 -3.09 -8.67
N LYS A 100 -21.20 -2.33 -9.33
CA LYS A 100 -22.63 -2.27 -8.98
C LYS A 100 -23.36 -3.61 -9.09
N ASP A 101 -22.81 -4.58 -9.81
CA ASP A 101 -23.34 -5.93 -9.94
C ASP A 101 -22.92 -6.86 -8.79
N GLY A 102 -22.17 -6.35 -7.81
CA GLY A 102 -21.65 -7.11 -6.68
C GLY A 102 -20.47 -8.01 -7.02
N LYS A 103 -19.93 -7.94 -8.24
CA LYS A 103 -18.77 -8.74 -8.65
C LYS A 103 -17.47 -7.97 -8.45
N LEU A 104 -16.41 -8.71 -8.13
CA LEU A 104 -15.07 -8.16 -8.00
C LEU A 104 -14.38 -8.08 -9.35
N TYR A 105 -13.69 -6.97 -9.56
CA TYR A 105 -12.88 -6.73 -10.74
C TYR A 105 -11.48 -6.24 -10.33
N LYS A 106 -10.46 -6.81 -10.96
CA LYS A 106 -9.11 -6.25 -10.97
C LYS A 106 -9.09 -5.13 -12.00
N ARG A 107 -8.99 -3.88 -11.53
CA ARG A 107 -8.87 -2.71 -12.40
C ARG A 107 -7.42 -2.27 -12.44
N ILE A 108 -6.86 -2.18 -13.64
CA ILE A 108 -5.48 -1.75 -13.85
C ILE A 108 -5.51 -0.30 -14.31
N TYR A 109 -4.69 0.53 -13.68
CA TYR A 109 -4.51 1.94 -13.98
C TYR A 109 -3.08 2.17 -14.46
N GLY A 110 -2.96 2.80 -15.63
CA GLY A 110 -1.71 3.35 -16.13
C GLY A 110 -1.49 4.75 -15.56
N PHE A 111 -0.25 5.03 -15.19
CA PHE A 111 0.22 6.30 -14.68
C PHE A 111 1.40 6.77 -15.53
N GLY A 112 1.17 7.84 -16.30
CA GLY A 112 2.14 8.45 -17.19
C GLY A 112 2.30 9.94 -16.89
N GLY A 113 3.47 10.32 -16.40
CA GLY A 113 3.79 11.69 -16.04
C GLY A 113 2.89 12.24 -14.94
N ASN A 114 1.83 12.95 -15.32
CA ASN A 114 0.87 13.57 -14.40
C ASN A 114 -0.56 13.02 -14.51
N ARG A 115 -0.78 12.00 -15.36
CA ARG A 115 -2.12 11.51 -15.66
C ARG A 115 -2.28 10.05 -15.30
N VAL A 116 -3.41 9.74 -14.69
CA VAL A 116 -3.86 8.37 -14.40
C VAL A 116 -5.04 8.04 -15.30
N ARG A 117 -5.05 6.83 -15.86
CA ARG A 117 -6.15 6.31 -16.68
C ARG A 117 -6.35 4.83 -16.40
N MET A 118 -7.59 4.37 -16.41
CA MET A 118 -7.86 2.92 -16.37
C MET A 118 -7.50 2.30 -17.72
N ILE A 119 -6.72 1.22 -17.72
CA ILE A 119 -6.25 0.53 -18.92
C ILE A 119 -6.87 -0.85 -19.10
N SER A 120 -7.23 -1.53 -18.01
CA SER A 120 -7.90 -2.85 -18.05
C SER A 120 -8.89 -2.99 -16.89
N LYS A 121 -9.89 -3.85 -17.09
CA LYS A 121 -10.87 -4.29 -16.11
C LYS A 121 -11.15 -5.77 -16.34
N GLU A 122 -10.69 -6.61 -15.43
CA GLU A 122 -10.80 -8.06 -15.52
C GLU A 122 -11.59 -8.61 -14.33
N PRO A 123 -12.46 -9.61 -14.51
CA PRO A 123 -13.10 -10.29 -13.39
C PRO A 123 -12.03 -10.83 -12.42
N TYR A 124 -12.20 -10.57 -11.13
CA TYR A 124 -11.28 -11.04 -10.11
C TYR A 124 -11.90 -12.19 -9.31
N GLN A 125 -11.16 -13.30 -9.22
CA GLN A 125 -11.48 -14.39 -8.31
C GLN A 125 -10.45 -14.37 -7.18
N PRO A 126 -10.88 -14.27 -5.91
CA PRO A 126 -9.96 -14.35 -4.79
C PRO A 126 -9.28 -15.73 -4.77
N PRO A 127 -8.01 -15.80 -4.36
CA PRO A 127 -7.33 -17.08 -4.23
C PRO A 127 -8.09 -17.98 -3.25
N PRO A 128 -8.09 -19.31 -3.45
CA PRO A 128 -8.71 -20.23 -2.51
C PRO A 128 -8.08 -20.03 -1.12
N PRO A 129 -8.87 -20.16 -0.03
CA PRO A 129 -8.34 -20.06 1.31
C PRO A 129 -7.23 -21.08 1.50
N LEU A 130 -6.17 -20.67 2.22
CA LEU A 130 -5.10 -21.60 2.58
C LEU A 130 -5.71 -22.75 3.39
N PRO A 131 -5.23 -24.00 3.20
CA PRO A 131 -5.70 -25.12 4.00
C PRO A 131 -5.46 -24.82 5.48
N GLU A 132 -6.43 -25.17 6.34
CA GLU A 132 -6.27 -25.05 7.80
C GLU A 132 -5.04 -25.84 8.25
N VAL A 133 -3.96 -25.14 8.58
CA VAL A 133 -2.82 -25.75 9.26
C VAL A 133 -3.21 -25.91 10.72
N ARG A 134 -3.71 -27.09 11.08
CA ARG A 134 -3.82 -27.48 12.49
C ARG A 134 -2.40 -27.65 13.03
N ALA A 135 -1.96 -26.71 13.87
CA ALA A 135 -0.70 -26.84 14.58
C ALA A 135 -0.74 -28.11 15.44
N LEU A 136 -0.01 -29.16 15.02
CA LEU A 136 0.05 -30.43 15.73
C LEU A 136 1.11 -30.46 16.84
N HIS A 137 1.81 -29.36 17.11
CA HIS A 137 2.90 -29.36 18.07
C HIS A 137 2.72 -28.23 19.07
N SER A 138 2.46 -28.63 20.31
CA SER A 138 2.78 -27.82 21.48
C SER A 138 4.20 -27.31 21.32
N PHE A 139 4.40 -26.00 21.46
CA PHE A 139 5.74 -25.44 21.55
C PHE A 139 6.42 -26.09 22.77
N ASP A 140 7.37 -27.00 22.52
CA ASP A 140 8.19 -27.55 23.58
C ASP A 140 8.97 -26.37 24.20
N PRO A 141 8.87 -26.12 25.52
CA PRO A 141 9.63 -25.04 26.13
C PRO A 141 11.11 -25.33 25.96
N SER A 142 11.81 -24.41 25.30
CA SER A 142 13.28 -24.43 25.19
C SER A 142 13.88 -24.62 26.58
N PRO A 143 14.76 -25.61 26.81
CA PRO A 143 15.36 -25.81 28.12
C PRO A 143 16.17 -24.56 28.46
N ALA A 144 15.76 -23.85 29.53
CA ALA A 144 16.47 -22.70 30.05
C ALA A 144 17.93 -23.10 30.34
N ALA A 145 18.87 -22.55 29.59
CA ALA A 145 20.28 -22.67 29.91
C ALA A 145 20.51 -22.01 31.28
N ALA A 146 20.98 -22.80 32.24
CA ALA A 146 21.31 -22.33 33.58
C ALA A 146 22.32 -21.17 33.52
N PRO A 147 22.19 -20.12 34.35
CA PRO A 147 23.15 -19.03 34.36
C PRO A 147 24.49 -19.54 34.92
N ALA A 148 25.54 -19.50 34.09
CA ALA A 148 26.91 -19.72 34.55
C ALA A 148 27.35 -18.50 35.37
N ALA A 149 27.42 -18.66 36.70
CA ALA A 149 28.09 -17.71 37.58
C ALA A 149 29.58 -17.66 37.22
N SER A 150 30.11 -16.48 36.93
CA SER A 150 31.56 -16.25 36.81
C SER A 150 31.95 -15.02 37.64
N SER A 151 32.71 -15.28 38.70
CA SER A 151 33.20 -14.29 39.68
C SER A 151 34.46 -13.60 39.17
N TRP A 152 34.40 -12.29 39.00
CA TRP A 152 35.51 -11.44 38.55
C TRP A 152 36.39 -10.95 39.72
N LYS A 153 37.02 -11.86 40.45
CA LYS A 153 38.03 -11.51 41.45
C LYS A 153 39.12 -12.56 41.50
N GLU A 154 40.20 -12.33 40.76
CA GLU A 154 41.58 -12.63 41.16
C GLU A 154 42.54 -12.29 40.02
N LYS A 155 43.12 -11.09 40.10
CA LYS A 155 44.46 -10.74 39.60
C LYS A 155 44.85 -9.41 40.23
N LEU A 156 45.40 -9.50 41.43
CA LEU A 156 46.36 -8.58 42.01
C LEU A 156 47.69 -9.34 42.06
#